data_AF-A0A917LXB3-F1
#
_entry.id   AF-A0A917LXB3-F1
#
_cell.length_a   1.000
_cell.length_b   1.000
_cell.length_c   1.000
_cell.angle_alpha   90.00
_cell.angle_beta   90.00
_cell.angle_gamma   90.00
#
_symmetry.space_group_name_H-M   'P 1'
#
loop_
_entity.id
_entity.type
_entity.pdbx_description
1 polymer ?
#
loop_
_entity_poly.entity_id
_entity_poly.type
_entity_poly.pdbx_seq_one_letter_code
_entity_poly.pdbx_strand_id
1 'polypeptide(L)'
;MSHPIPPSNAEQRAEHESLGEMFRSLSTNLSALIQQEITLAKAEVAQSARKASQSAKDAGKGAGMLAGAGVAGHFVLLFLSLALMWGLGNLLESYVWSSIIVAVIWAIIAAILAAVGKKNLNEGKRELSEATQDPVHHTRETLTEIPDTVNPSKETP
;
A
#
# COMPACT_ATOMS: atom_id res chain seq x y z
N MET A 1 -44.10 -22.60 43.93
CA MET A 1 -43.62 -23.92 43.49
C MET A 1 -42.24 -23.70 42.88
N SER A 2 -41.17 -24.03 43.61
CA SER A 2 -39.78 -23.86 43.15
C SER A 2 -39.37 -25.07 42.31
N HIS A 3 -39.19 -24.86 41.00
CA HIS A 3 -38.65 -25.88 40.10
C HIS A 3 -37.17 -26.14 40.43
N PRO A 4 -36.74 -27.40 40.63
CA PRO A 4 -35.33 -27.74 40.70
C PRO A 4 -34.70 -27.46 39.33
N ILE A 5 -33.62 -26.68 39.30
CA ILE A 5 -32.80 -26.52 38.09
C ILE A 5 -32.09 -27.87 37.88
N PRO A 6 -32.21 -28.49 36.69
CA PRO A 6 -31.48 -29.71 36.40
C PRO A 6 -29.97 -29.41 36.51
N PRO A 7 -29.18 -30.31 37.11
CA PRO A 7 -27.75 -30.10 37.30
C PRO A 7 -27.08 -29.82 35.96
N SER A 8 -26.18 -28.85 35.93
CA SER A 8 -25.43 -28.49 34.73
C SER A 8 -24.54 -29.65 34.28
N ASN A 9 -24.21 -29.74 32.99
CA ASN A 9 -23.28 -30.76 32.48
C ASN A 9 -21.92 -30.77 33.24
N ALA A 10 -21.54 -29.63 33.82
CA ALA A 10 -20.36 -29.49 34.67
C ALA A 10 -20.55 -30.14 36.05
N GLU A 11 -21.72 -30.02 36.67
CA GLU A 11 -22.07 -30.70 37.93
C GLU A 11 -22.21 -32.20 37.75
N GLN A 12 -22.88 -32.66 36.68
CA GLN A 12 -22.99 -34.09 36.38
C GLN A 12 -21.62 -34.74 36.10
N ARG A 13 -20.71 -34.01 35.45
CA ARG A 13 -19.31 -34.44 35.31
C ARG A 13 -18.58 -34.48 36.65
N ALA A 14 -18.74 -33.47 37.49
CA ALA A 14 -18.08 -33.44 38.80
C ALA A 14 -18.54 -34.57 39.74
N GLU A 15 -19.79 -35.04 39.60
CA GLU A 15 -20.29 -36.20 40.34
C GLU A 15 -19.80 -37.55 39.78
N HIS A 16 -19.49 -37.65 38.49
CA HIS A 16 -19.18 -38.93 37.83
C HIS A 16 -17.71 -39.09 37.34
N GLU A 17 -16.98 -38.01 37.13
CA GLU A 17 -15.57 -38.02 36.70
C GLU A 17 -14.64 -37.85 37.89
N SER A 18 -13.56 -38.63 37.88
CA SER A 18 -12.46 -38.42 38.83
C SER A 18 -11.79 -37.05 38.59
N LEU A 19 -11.15 -36.48 39.63
CA LEU A 19 -10.32 -35.27 39.48
C LEU A 19 -9.25 -35.42 38.38
N GLY A 20 -8.79 -36.66 38.14
CA GLY A 20 -7.89 -36.99 37.04
C GLY A 20 -8.53 -36.84 35.66
N GLU A 21 -9.80 -37.22 35.51
CA GLU A 21 -10.58 -37.00 34.28
C GLU A 21 -10.81 -35.51 34.01
N MET A 22 -11.17 -34.73 35.04
CA MET A 22 -11.40 -33.28 34.89
C MET A 22 -10.13 -32.55 34.45
N PHE A 23 -8.98 -32.90 35.04
CA PHE A 23 -7.68 -32.36 34.63
C PHE A 23 -7.32 -32.79 33.21
N ARG A 24 -7.58 -34.05 32.85
CA ARG A 24 -7.36 -34.56 31.49
C ARG A 24 -8.26 -33.85 30.47
N SER A 25 -9.51 -33.59 30.80
CA SER A 25 -10.44 -32.82 29.95
C SER A 25 -10.00 -31.36 29.82
N LEU A 26 -9.57 -30.71 30.91
CA LEU A 26 -9.07 -29.33 30.86
C LEU A 26 -7.79 -29.22 30.03
N SER A 27 -6.83 -30.13 30.24
CA SER A 27 -5.59 -30.21 29.44
C SER A 27 -5.87 -30.43 27.96
N THR A 28 -6.84 -31.27 27.62
CA THR A 28 -7.28 -31.52 26.25
C THR A 28 -7.92 -30.28 25.62
N ASN A 29 -8.80 -29.59 26.35
CA ASN A 29 -9.45 -28.36 25.87
C ASN A 29 -8.45 -27.21 25.68
N LEU A 30 -7.48 -27.07 26.59
CA LEU A 30 -6.41 -26.06 26.47
C LEU A 30 -5.51 -26.36 25.26
N SER A 31 -5.19 -27.64 25.04
CA SER A 31 -4.44 -28.08 23.85
C SER A 31 -5.22 -27.80 22.55
N ALA A 32 -6.54 -27.96 22.57
CA ALA A 32 -7.41 -27.65 21.43
C ALA A 32 -7.45 -26.15 21.10
N LEU A 33 -7.50 -25.28 22.12
CA LEU A 33 -7.45 -23.82 21.97
C LEU A 33 -6.13 -23.35 21.35
N ILE A 34 -4.99 -23.87 21.84
CA ILE A 34 -3.66 -23.52 21.30
C ILE A 34 -3.57 -23.89 19.81
N GLN A 35 -4.08 -25.07 19.42
CA GLN A 35 -4.12 -25.47 18.01
C GLN A 35 -5.04 -24.57 17.17
N GLN A 36 -6.15 -24.09 17.73
CA GLN A 36 -7.05 -23.17 17.06
C GLN A 36 -6.43 -21.79 16.87
N GLU A 37 -5.73 -21.24 17.86
CA GLU A 37 -5.01 -19.96 17.71
C GLU A 37 -3.92 -20.07 16.63
N ILE A 38 -3.17 -21.17 16.60
CA ILE A 38 -2.17 -21.41 15.54
C ILE A 38 -2.85 -21.48 14.17
N THR A 39 -3.99 -22.16 14.08
CA THR A 39 -4.75 -22.29 12.83
C THR A 39 -5.32 -20.95 12.38
N LEU A 40 -5.81 -20.14 13.32
CA LEU A 40 -6.36 -18.82 13.05
C LEU A 40 -5.26 -17.82 12.65
N ALA A 41 -4.14 -17.80 13.38
CA ALA A 41 -2.97 -17.00 13.03
C ALA A 41 -2.44 -17.36 11.63
N LYS A 42 -2.38 -18.67 11.31
CA LYS A 42 -2.00 -19.14 9.97
C LYS A 42 -3.01 -18.69 8.89
N ALA A 43 -4.31 -18.71 9.20
CA ALA A 43 -5.35 -18.22 8.30
C ALA A 43 -5.25 -16.71 8.07
N GLU A 44 -4.99 -15.93 9.11
CA GLU A 44 -4.83 -14.47 9.03
C GLU A 44 -3.58 -14.08 8.23
N VAL A 45 -2.46 -14.78 8.42
CA VAL A 45 -1.26 -14.62 7.59
C VAL A 45 -1.55 -14.99 6.13
N ALA A 46 -2.24 -16.11 5.88
CA ALA A 46 -2.61 -16.51 4.53
C ALA A 46 -3.57 -15.52 3.85
N GLN A 47 -4.52 -14.97 4.60
CA GLN A 47 -5.44 -13.94 4.13
C GLN A 47 -4.70 -12.63 3.82
N SER A 48 -3.79 -12.22 4.69
CA SER A 48 -2.94 -11.04 4.49
C SER A 48 -2.07 -11.20 3.25
N ALA A 49 -1.45 -12.36 3.05
CA ALA A 49 -0.67 -12.65 1.85
C ALA A 49 -1.52 -12.61 0.57
N ARG A 50 -2.74 -13.16 0.60
CA ARG A 50 -3.68 -13.07 -0.52
C ARG A 50 -4.05 -11.63 -0.82
N LYS A 51 -4.41 -10.84 0.19
CA LYS A 51 -4.77 -9.42 0.04
C LYS A 51 -3.60 -8.61 -0.53
N ALA A 52 -2.39 -8.79 -0.01
CA ALA A 52 -1.19 -8.14 -0.53
C ALA A 52 -0.94 -8.50 -2.02
N SER A 53 -1.09 -9.78 -2.38
CA SER A 53 -0.93 -10.22 -3.76
C SER A 53 -2.00 -9.65 -4.69
N GLN A 54 -3.22 -9.47 -4.19
CA GLN A 54 -4.34 -8.93 -4.94
C GLN A 54 -4.14 -7.44 -5.17
N SER A 55 -3.75 -6.69 -4.14
CA SER A 55 -3.36 -5.28 -4.26
C SER A 55 -2.21 -5.08 -5.26
N ALA A 56 -1.20 -5.96 -5.24
CA ALA A 56 -0.10 -5.90 -6.20
C ALA A 56 -0.55 -6.18 -7.64
N LYS A 57 -1.47 -7.14 -7.85
CA LYS A 57 -2.05 -7.42 -9.17
C LYS A 57 -2.89 -6.26 -9.69
N ASP A 58 -3.71 -5.67 -8.83
CA ASP A 58 -4.59 -4.55 -9.21
C ASP A 58 -3.75 -3.30 -9.51
N ALA A 59 -2.74 -3.01 -8.67
CA ALA A 59 -1.77 -1.96 -8.93
C ALA A 59 -0.99 -2.21 -10.22
N GLY A 60 -0.52 -3.44 -10.46
CA GLY A 60 0.18 -3.82 -11.68
C GLY A 60 -0.68 -3.69 -12.93
N LYS A 61 -1.96 -4.09 -12.86
CA LYS A 61 -2.93 -3.91 -13.94
C LYS A 61 -3.19 -2.44 -14.21
N GLY A 62 -3.39 -1.63 -13.17
CA GLY A 62 -3.58 -0.18 -13.29
C GLY A 62 -2.37 0.50 -13.94
N ALA A 63 -1.17 0.20 -13.46
CA ALA A 63 0.07 0.71 -14.04
C ALA A 63 0.24 0.29 -15.51
N GLY A 64 -0.04 -0.99 -15.83
CA GLY A 64 -0.02 -1.50 -17.20
C GLY A 64 -1.02 -0.81 -18.12
N MET A 65 -2.24 -0.57 -17.66
CA MET A 65 -3.26 0.16 -18.42
C MET A 65 -2.86 1.62 -18.67
N LEU A 66 -2.28 2.30 -17.67
CA LEU A 66 -1.79 3.67 -17.85
C LEU A 66 -0.60 3.75 -18.81
N ALA A 67 0.34 2.81 -18.73
CA ALA A 67 1.44 2.71 -19.68
C ALA A 67 0.92 2.47 -21.10
N GLY A 68 -0.01 1.51 -21.26
CA GLY A 68 -0.68 1.24 -22.54
C GLY A 68 -1.44 2.45 -23.08
N ALA A 69 -2.17 3.18 -22.23
CA ALA A 69 -2.87 4.41 -22.60
C ALA A 69 -1.91 5.51 -23.06
N GLY A 70 -0.73 5.62 -22.42
CA GLY A 70 0.33 6.55 -22.87
C GLY A 70 0.82 6.23 -24.29
N VAL A 71 1.10 4.95 -24.57
CA VAL A 71 1.52 4.51 -25.92
C VAL A 71 0.40 4.70 -26.95
N ALA A 72 -0.83 4.28 -26.63
CA ALA A 72 -1.98 4.46 -27.51
C ALA A 72 -2.26 5.95 -27.79
N GLY A 73 -2.19 6.79 -26.76
CA GLY A 73 -2.32 8.25 -26.89
C GLY A 73 -1.24 8.85 -27.79
N HIS A 74 0.00 8.38 -27.69
CA HIS A 74 1.08 8.80 -28.60
C HIS A 74 0.76 8.46 -30.07
N PHE A 75 0.27 7.25 -30.36
CA PHE A 75 -0.14 6.89 -31.71
C PHE A 75 -1.32 7.71 -32.23
N VAL A 76 -2.32 7.98 -31.38
CA VAL A 76 -3.45 8.85 -31.75
C VAL A 76 -2.93 10.24 -32.16
N LEU A 77 -2.03 10.82 -31.37
CA LEU A 77 -1.42 12.12 -31.67
C LEU A 77 -0.59 12.08 -32.96
N LEU A 78 0.14 11.00 -33.22
CA LEU A 78 0.89 10.79 -34.46
C LEU A 78 -0.04 10.75 -35.68
N PHE A 79 -1.10 9.95 -35.63
CA PHE A 79 -2.07 9.86 -36.74
C PHE A 79 -2.83 11.16 -36.93
N LEU A 80 -3.18 11.86 -35.85
CA LEU A 80 -3.81 13.18 -35.94
C LEU A 80 -2.87 14.20 -36.60
N SER A 81 -1.57 14.14 -36.29
CA SER A 81 -0.56 15.01 -36.92
C SER A 81 -0.42 14.73 -38.40
N LEU A 82 -0.41 13.47 -38.81
CA LEU A 82 -0.42 13.09 -40.22
C LEU A 82 -1.70 13.56 -40.90
N ALA A 83 -2.86 13.27 -40.32
CA ALA A 83 -4.15 13.71 -40.87
C ALA A 83 -4.21 15.24 -41.02
N LEU A 84 -3.72 15.99 -40.04
CA LEU A 84 -3.65 17.45 -40.09
C LEU A 84 -2.68 17.92 -41.18
N MET A 85 -1.51 17.29 -41.28
CA MET A 85 -0.52 17.63 -42.31
C MET A 85 -1.06 17.36 -43.72
N TRP A 86 -1.71 16.22 -43.93
CA TRP A 86 -2.33 15.88 -45.22
C TRP A 86 -3.52 16.81 -45.51
N GLY A 87 -4.39 17.06 -44.54
CA GLY A 87 -5.56 17.94 -44.70
C GLY A 87 -5.17 19.38 -45.04
N LEU A 88 -4.25 19.96 -44.27
CA LEU A 88 -3.69 21.30 -44.56
C LEU A 88 -2.87 21.32 -45.85
N GLY A 89 -2.17 20.23 -46.17
CA GLY A 89 -1.37 20.13 -47.39
C GLY A 89 -2.23 20.22 -48.65
N ASN A 90 -3.41 19.60 -48.64
CA ASN A 90 -4.39 19.72 -49.72
C ASN A 90 -5.01 21.13 -49.79
N LEU A 91 -5.26 21.76 -48.64
CA LEU A 91 -5.85 23.11 -48.58
C LEU A 91 -4.88 24.22 -48.99
N LEU A 92 -3.60 24.07 -48.67
CA LEU A 92 -2.52 25.02 -48.96
C LEU A 92 -1.79 24.72 -50.27
N GLU A 93 -2.19 23.66 -50.98
CA GLU A 93 -1.51 23.10 -52.16
C GLU A 93 0.00 22.82 -51.94
N SER A 94 0.43 22.71 -50.68
CA SER A 94 1.83 22.54 -50.29
C SER A 94 1.97 21.80 -48.96
N TYR A 95 2.54 20.59 -49.04
CA TYR A 95 2.86 19.78 -47.86
C TYR A 95 3.99 20.38 -47.00
N VAL A 96 4.85 21.21 -47.59
CA VAL A 96 5.97 21.85 -46.88
C VAL A 96 5.42 22.86 -45.87
N TRP A 97 4.57 23.79 -46.31
CA TRP A 97 3.96 24.79 -45.40
C TRP A 97 3.07 24.14 -44.36
N SER A 98 2.32 23.10 -44.75
CA SER A 98 1.53 22.30 -43.83
C SER A 98 2.38 21.66 -42.72
N SER A 99 3.49 21.01 -43.06
CA SER A 99 4.37 20.38 -42.05
C SER A 99 5.02 21.40 -41.11
N ILE A 100 5.35 22.60 -41.59
CA ILE A 100 5.84 23.70 -40.74
C ILE A 100 4.76 24.12 -39.73
N ILE A 101 3.52 24.30 -40.16
CA ILE A 101 2.41 24.67 -39.25
C ILE A 101 2.22 23.60 -38.17
N VAL A 102 2.19 22.33 -38.57
CA VAL A 102 2.07 21.20 -37.62
C VAL A 102 3.25 21.17 -36.65
N ALA A 103 4.48 21.44 -37.13
CA ALA A 103 5.66 21.52 -36.28
C ALA A 103 5.59 22.66 -35.26
N VAL A 104 5.09 23.84 -35.66
CA VAL A 104 4.89 24.98 -34.74
C VAL A 104 3.84 24.64 -33.67
N ILE A 105 2.75 23.97 -34.03
CA ILE A 105 1.73 23.51 -33.06
C ILE A 105 2.38 22.58 -32.03
N TRP A 106 3.19 21.61 -32.47
CA TRP A 106 3.91 20.71 -31.57
C TRP A 106 4.94 21.41 -30.69
N ALA A 107 5.64 22.41 -31.23
CA ALA A 107 6.58 23.21 -30.45
C ALA A 107 5.89 23.94 -29.30
N ILE A 108 4.70 24.51 -29.53
CA ILE A 108 3.90 25.16 -28.49
C ILE A 108 3.44 24.14 -27.44
N ILE A 109 2.89 23.00 -27.87
CA ILE A 109 2.45 21.93 -26.96
C ILE A 109 3.64 21.46 -26.10
N ALA A 110 4.81 21.22 -26.71
CA ALA A 110 6.02 20.80 -26.01
C ALA A 110 6.50 21.83 -24.99
N ALA A 111 6.48 23.13 -25.34
CA ALA A 111 6.84 24.20 -24.42
C ALA A 111 5.92 24.24 -23.19
N ILE A 112 4.61 24.09 -23.38
CA ILE A 112 3.63 24.03 -22.28
C ILE A 112 3.86 22.80 -21.41
N LEU A 113 3.99 21.61 -22.01
CA LEU A 113 4.23 20.35 -21.30
C LEU A 113 5.55 20.40 -20.50
N ALA A 114 6.61 20.97 -21.07
CA ALA A 114 7.88 21.15 -20.37
C ALA A 114 7.74 22.11 -19.17
N ALA A 115 7.01 23.21 -19.33
CA ALA A 115 6.77 24.17 -18.25
C ALA A 115 5.95 23.54 -17.10
N VAL A 116 4.86 22.84 -17.42
CA VAL A 116 4.00 22.16 -16.43
C VAL A 116 4.77 21.01 -15.77
N GLY A 117 5.47 20.19 -16.54
CA GLY A 117 6.29 19.10 -16.02
C GLY A 117 7.36 19.60 -15.05
N LYS A 118 8.06 20.68 -15.39
CA LYS A 118 9.05 21.31 -14.51
C LYS A 118 8.41 21.82 -13.22
N LYS A 119 7.22 22.43 -13.28
CA LYS A 119 6.48 22.88 -12.09
C LYS A 119 6.15 21.70 -11.17
N ASN A 120 5.54 20.66 -11.71
CA ASN A 120 5.13 19.49 -10.92
C ASN A 120 6.32 18.74 -10.31
N LEU A 121 7.44 18.62 -11.04
CA LEU A 121 8.66 18.02 -10.51
C LEU A 121 9.27 18.85 -9.37
N ASN A 122 9.21 20.18 -9.46
CA ASN A 122 9.69 21.05 -8.40
C ASN A 122 8.81 20.98 -7.15
N GLU A 123 7.50 20.90 -7.32
CA GLU A 123 6.55 20.70 -6.21
C GLU A 123 6.80 19.36 -5.52
N GLY A 124 6.88 18.26 -6.27
CA GLY A 124 7.17 16.94 -5.69
C GLY A 124 8.55 16.85 -5.02
N LYS A 125 9.57 17.53 -5.57
CA LYS A 125 10.88 17.65 -4.90
C LYS A 125 10.80 18.41 -3.59
N ARG A 126 9.97 19.46 -3.52
CA ARG A 126 9.76 20.24 -2.30
C ARG A 126 9.04 19.42 -1.23
N GLU A 127 7.97 18.71 -1.60
CA GLU A 127 7.25 17.82 -0.68
C GLU A 127 8.15 16.70 -0.14
N LEU A 128 8.97 16.08 -1.00
CA LEU A 128 9.96 15.09 -0.54
C LEU A 128 11.03 15.71 0.37
N SER A 129 11.48 16.93 0.08
CA SER A 129 12.47 17.63 0.91
C SER A 129 11.90 18.01 2.28
N GLU A 130 10.65 18.46 2.35
CA GLU A 130 9.94 18.79 3.58
C GLU A 130 9.69 17.51 4.41
N ALA A 131 9.23 16.42 3.79
CA ALA A 131 9.04 15.12 4.47
C ALA A 131 10.35 14.46 4.94
N THR A 132 11.49 14.78 4.30
CA THR A 132 12.82 14.29 4.70
C THR A 132 13.46 15.17 5.79
N GLN A 133 13.02 16.43 5.95
CA GLN A 133 13.53 17.33 7.00
C GLN A 133 12.92 17.01 8.38
N ASP A 134 11.66 16.57 8.44
CA ASP A 134 10.92 16.32 9.69
C ASP A 134 11.55 15.22 10.62
N PRO A 135 12.01 14.05 10.12
CA PRO A 135 12.51 12.98 11.00
C PRO A 135 13.93 13.20 11.56
N VAL A 136 14.72 14.10 10.99
CA VAL A 136 16.14 14.27 11.37
C VAL A 136 16.32 15.23 12.56
N HIS A 137 15.39 16.17 12.76
CA HIS A 137 15.46 17.15 13.84
C HIS A 137 14.96 16.59 15.19
N HIS A 138 13.86 15.82 15.19
CA HIS A 138 13.35 15.20 16.42
C HIS A 138 14.28 14.10 16.98
N THR A 139 14.98 13.37 16.10
CA THR A 139 15.93 12.34 16.53
C THR A 139 17.13 12.91 17.30
N ARG A 140 17.48 14.20 17.13
CA ARG A 140 18.56 14.84 17.92
C ARG A 140 18.08 15.30 19.30
N GLU A 141 16.81 15.65 19.44
CA GLU A 141 16.23 16.01 20.73
C GLU A 141 16.02 14.76 21.60
N THR A 142 15.54 13.65 21.03
CA THR A 142 15.36 12.39 21.76
C THR A 142 16.68 11.70 22.12
N LEU A 143 17.77 11.95 21.38
CA LEU A 143 19.12 11.47 21.74
C LEU A 143 19.82 12.34 22.81
N THR A 144 19.29 13.54 23.10
CA THR A 144 19.78 14.38 24.23
C THR A 144 19.09 14.01 25.54
N GLU A 145 17.97 13.28 25.47
CA GLU A 145 17.19 12.82 26.62
C GLU A 145 17.48 11.34 26.96
N ILE A 146 18.73 10.88 26.81
CA ILE A 146 19.15 9.62 27.44
C ILE A 146 19.27 9.91 28.95
N PRO A 147 18.36 9.41 29.80
CA PRO A 147 18.45 9.64 31.22
C PRO A 147 19.73 8.98 31.76
N ASP A 148 20.43 9.71 32.63
CA ASP A 148 21.66 9.30 33.35
C ASP A 148 21.46 8.09 34.29
N THR A 149 20.34 7.37 34.16
CA THR A 149 19.99 6.17 34.93
C THR A 149 20.61 4.88 34.38
N VAL A 150 21.33 4.93 33.26
CA VAL A 150 22.15 3.82 32.76
C VAL A 150 23.64 4.05 33.05
N ASN A 151 23.96 4.52 34.26
CA ASN A 151 25.33 4.47 34.76
C ASN A 151 25.42 3.49 35.94
N PRO A 152 25.70 2.20 35.70
CA PRO A 152 25.82 1.17 36.74
C PRO A 152 27.10 1.28 37.58
N SER A 153 27.88 2.37 37.50
CA SER A 153 29.17 2.51 38.20
C SER A 153 29.10 3.21 39.57
N LYS A 154 27.91 3.38 40.16
CA LYS A 154 27.73 4.15 41.41
C LYS A 154 27.08 3.39 42.56
N GLU A 155 27.01 2.05 42.51
CA GLU A 155 26.61 1.26 43.69
C GLU A 155 27.77 0.40 44.22
N THR A 156 28.31 0.87 45.35
CA THR A 156 28.98 0.16 46.46
C THR A 156 30.37 -0.45 46.25
N PRO A 157 31.20 -0.53 47.30
CA PRO A 157 30.88 -0.59 48.75
C PRO A 157 31.12 0.69 49.55
#